data_AF-A0A7C9NG60-F1
#
_entry.id   AF-A0A7C9NG60-F1
#
_cell.length_a   1.000
_cell.length_b   1.000
_cell.length_c   1.000
_cell.angle_alpha   90.00
_cell.angle_beta   90.00
_cell.angle_gamma   90.00
#
_symmetry.space_group_name_H-M   'P 1'
#
loop_
_entity.id
_entity.type
_entity.pdbx_description
1 polymer ?
#
loop_
_entity_poly.entity_id
_entity_poly.type
_entity_poly.pdbx_seq_one_letter_code
_entity_poly.pdbx_strand_id
1 'polypeptide(L)'
;MDECACGHDRHRAPRDKTEGLVLAGHLREVEHLLDVVERDDSRWLGILRCGSCGRYWAEDSMTSGHADLFFVYPVDTDDPHAWLARARPVL
;
A
#
# COMPACT_ATOMS: atom_id res chain seq x y z
N MET A 1 -12.19 -13.61 -15.82
CA MET A 1 -12.18 -13.06 -14.45
C MET A 1 -11.68 -11.65 -14.63
N ASP A 2 -12.57 -10.66 -14.58
CA ASP A 2 -12.20 -9.28 -14.82
C ASP A 2 -11.19 -8.82 -13.76
N GLU A 3 -10.08 -8.22 -14.20
CA GLU A 3 -9.10 -7.61 -13.30
C GLU A 3 -9.80 -6.53 -12.47
N CYS A 4 -9.63 -6.57 -11.15
CA CYS A 4 -10.23 -5.57 -10.28
C CYS A 4 -9.65 -4.19 -10.59
N ALA A 5 -10.49 -3.15 -10.54
CA ALA A 5 -10.09 -1.77 -10.77
C ALA A 5 -9.02 -1.26 -9.79
N CYS A 6 -8.83 -1.91 -8.64
CA CYS A 6 -7.71 -1.58 -7.75
C CYS A 6 -6.33 -1.92 -8.34
N GLY A 7 -6.25 -2.75 -9.39
CA GLY A 7 -4.98 -3.04 -10.07
C GLY A 7 -4.03 -3.96 -9.30
N HIS A 8 -4.50 -4.71 -8.30
CA HIS A 8 -3.66 -5.56 -7.43
C HIS A 8 -2.75 -6.50 -8.21
N ASP A 9 -3.25 -7.13 -9.27
CA ASP A 9 -2.49 -8.05 -10.14
C ASP A 9 -1.42 -7.37 -11.01
N ARG A 10 -1.42 -6.04 -11.12
CA ARG A 10 -0.56 -5.27 -12.03
C ARG A 10 0.62 -4.58 -11.33
N HIS A 11 0.61 -4.55 -10.00
CA HIS A 11 1.61 -3.84 -9.19
C HIS A 11 2.42 -4.81 -8.33
N ARG A 12 3.46 -4.29 -7.67
CA ARG A 12 4.29 -5.01 -6.70
C ARG A 12 4.90 -4.02 -5.72
N ALA A 13 5.50 -4.53 -4.64
CA ALA A 13 6.34 -3.71 -3.75
C ALA A 13 7.43 -2.98 -4.55
N PRO A 14 7.64 -1.67 -4.28
CA PRO A 14 8.65 -0.90 -4.99
C PRO A 14 10.05 -1.34 -4.59
N ARG A 15 10.97 -1.33 -5.55
CA ARG A 15 12.39 -1.67 -5.33
C ARG A 15 13.27 -0.44 -5.15
N ASP A 16 12.77 0.72 -5.56
CA ASP A 16 13.44 1.99 -5.49
C ASP A 16 12.44 3.14 -5.38
N LYS A 17 12.97 4.35 -5.14
CA LYS A 17 12.16 5.56 -4.99
C LYS A 17 11.36 5.91 -6.25
N THR A 18 11.87 5.60 -7.44
CA THR A 18 11.18 5.88 -8.70
C THR A 18 9.93 5.01 -8.83
N GLU A 19 10.03 3.71 -8.51
CA GLU A 19 8.86 2.82 -8.44
C GLU A 19 7.88 3.29 -7.36
N GLY A 20 8.37 3.75 -6.19
CA GLY A 20 7.51 4.33 -5.14
C GLY A 20 6.71 5.55 -5.61
N LEU A 21 7.31 6.44 -6.42
CA LEU A 21 6.62 7.61 -6.97
C LEU A 21 5.49 7.23 -7.94
N VAL A 22 5.69 6.17 -8.74
CA VAL A 22 4.63 5.65 -9.62
C VAL A 22 3.46 5.14 -8.79
N LEU A 23 3.74 4.40 -7.71
CA LEU A 23 2.72 3.87 -6.80
C LEU A 23 2.00 4.97 -6.00
N ALA A 24 2.66 6.09 -5.73
CA ALA A 24 2.01 7.27 -5.13
C ALA A 24 0.98 7.90 -6.07
N GLY A 25 1.29 7.94 -7.38
CA GLY A 25 0.32 8.33 -8.39
C GLY A 25 -0.88 7.40 -8.42
N HIS A 26 -0.62 6.09 -8.40
CA HIS A 26 -1.66 5.06 -8.37
C HIS A 26 -2.57 5.16 -7.14
N LEU A 27 -2.01 5.43 -5.95
CA LEU A 27 -2.80 5.59 -4.72
C LEU A 27 -3.94 6.61 -4.92
N ARG A 28 -3.68 7.74 -5.58
CA ARG A 28 -4.71 8.76 -5.85
C ARG A 28 -5.85 8.26 -6.74
N GLU A 29 -5.57 7.28 -7.59
CA GLU A 29 -6.57 6.69 -8.48
C GLU A 29 -7.45 5.68 -7.74
N VAL A 30 -6.90 4.96 -6.76
CA VAL A 30 -7.57 3.82 -6.13
C VAL A 30 -7.96 4.04 -4.66
N GLU A 31 -7.59 5.15 -4.02
CA GLU A 31 -7.86 5.40 -2.59
C GLU A 31 -9.33 5.22 -2.22
N HIS A 32 -10.24 5.61 -3.11
CA HIS A 32 -11.70 5.47 -2.93
C HIS A 32 -12.19 4.01 -2.90
N LEU A 33 -11.35 3.05 -3.28
CA LEU A 33 -11.63 1.61 -3.25
C LEU A 33 -11.00 0.92 -2.05
N LEU A 34 -10.20 1.63 -1.25
CA LEU A 34 -9.39 1.06 -0.18
C LEU A 34 -9.91 1.49 1.19
N ASP A 35 -10.23 0.50 2.00
CA ASP A 35 -10.60 0.68 3.40
C ASP A 35 -9.39 0.44 4.30
N VAL A 36 -9.17 1.30 5.28
CA VAL A 36 -8.09 1.12 6.26
C VAL A 36 -8.43 -0.07 7.16
N VAL A 37 -7.51 -1.04 7.24
CA VAL A 37 -7.59 -2.15 8.20
C VAL A 37 -6.85 -1.78 9.47
N GLU A 38 -5.60 -1.34 9.36
CA GLU A 38 -4.78 -0.86 10.47
C GLU A 38 -3.69 0.09 9.98
N ARG A 39 -3.31 1.05 10.83
CA ARG A 39 -2.15 1.92 10.65
C ARG A 39 -1.26 1.86 11.88
N ASP A 40 0.04 1.85 11.62
CA ASP A 40 1.09 2.07 12.60
C ASP A 40 1.76 3.42 12.31
N ASP A 41 1.26 4.47 12.98
CA ASP A 41 1.74 5.84 12.83
C ASP A 41 3.19 6.01 13.29
N SER A 42 3.71 5.10 14.12
CA SER A 42 5.11 5.16 14.58
C SER A 42 6.10 4.75 13.47
N ARG A 43 5.65 3.88 12.56
CA ARG A 43 6.43 3.40 11.40
C ARG A 43 5.96 4.00 10.08
N TRP A 44 4.88 4.79 10.10
CA TRP A 44 4.22 5.33 8.90
C TRP A 44 3.86 4.22 7.91
N LEU A 45 3.39 3.09 8.45
CA LEU A 45 2.98 1.90 7.71
C LEU A 45 1.50 1.64 7.95
N GLY A 46 0.81 1.11 6.95
CA GLY A 46 -0.56 0.66 7.08
C GLY A 46 -0.85 -0.58 6.27
N ILE A 47 -1.96 -1.22 6.59
CA ILE A 47 -2.56 -2.24 5.74
C ILE A 47 -3.99 -1.84 5.44
N LEU A 48 -4.32 -1.89 4.15
CA LEU A 48 -5.58 -1.48 3.56
C LEU A 48 -6.20 -2.70 2.88
N ARG A 49 -7.53 -2.69 2.72
CA ARG A 49 -8.26 -3.75 2.03
C ARG A 49 -9.09 -3.13 0.91
N CYS A 50 -9.02 -3.70 -0.28
CA CYS A 50 -9.91 -3.28 -1.35
C CYS A 50 -11.34 -3.75 -1.05
N GLY A 51 -12.31 -2.83 -1.01
CA GLY A 51 -13.72 -3.16 -0.80
C GLY A 51 -14.34 -3.96 -1.96
N SER A 52 -13.75 -3.92 -3.16
CA SER A 52 -14.25 -4.63 -4.34
C SER A 52 -13.75 -6.07 -4.44
N CYS A 53 -12.45 -6.32 -4.34
CA CYS A 53 -11.88 -7.68 -4.48
C CYS A 53 -11.45 -8.32 -3.15
N GLY A 54 -11.49 -7.57 -2.05
CA GLY A 54 -11.13 -8.06 -0.72
C GLY A 54 -9.64 -8.27 -0.46
N ARG A 55 -8.76 -8.02 -1.44
CA ARG A 55 -7.30 -8.19 -1.32
C ARG A 55 -6.64 -7.04 -0.58
N TYR A 56 -5.45 -7.31 -0.04
CA TYR A 56 -4.72 -6.39 0.81
C TYR A 56 -3.67 -5.59 0.06
N TRP A 57 -3.51 -4.35 0.52
CA TRP A 57 -2.49 -3.40 0.09
C TRP A 57 -1.74 -2.92 1.32
N ALA A 58 -0.42 -2.82 1.24
CA ALA A 58 0.34 -2.06 2.22
C ALA A 58 0.33 -0.59 1.84
N GLU A 59 0.18 0.28 2.82
CA GLU A 59 0.46 1.71 2.75
C GLU A 59 1.83 1.95 3.40
N ASP A 60 2.67 2.74 2.75
CA ASP A 60 3.99 3.12 3.24
C ASP A 60 4.29 4.55 2.79
N SER A 61 5.34 5.15 3.34
CA SER A 61 5.71 6.53 3.07
C SER A 61 7.19 6.68 2.72
N MET A 62 7.47 7.62 1.82
CA MET A 62 8.82 8.13 1.57
C MET A 62 8.90 9.55 2.12
N THR A 63 9.84 9.79 3.03
CA THR A 63 10.09 11.15 3.53
C THR A 63 11.26 11.81 2.79
N SER A 64 11.08 13.09 2.48
CA SER A 64 12.14 13.99 2.00
C SER A 64 12.71 14.88 3.10
N GLY A 65 12.24 14.71 4.35
CA GLY A 65 12.51 15.60 5.49
C GLY A 65 11.69 16.90 5.49
N HIS A 66 11.13 17.30 4.35
CA HIS A 66 10.24 18.48 4.22
C HIS A 66 8.79 18.10 3.91
N ALA A 67 8.59 16.95 3.29
CA ALA A 67 7.29 16.40 2.95
C ALA A 67 7.35 14.87 2.92
N ASP A 68 6.23 14.28 3.31
CA ASP A 68 6.00 12.85 3.26
C ASP A 68 5.09 12.52 2.09
N LEU A 69 5.43 11.46 1.37
CA LEU A 69 4.68 10.98 0.23
C LEU A 69 4.28 9.54 0.49
N PHE A 70 2.97 9.29 0.48
CA PHE A 70 2.39 7.98 0.69
C PHE A 70 2.19 7.24 -0.63
N PHE A 71 2.36 5.93 -0.59
CA PHE A 71 2.14 5.03 -1.72
C PHE A 71 1.61 3.69 -1.23
N VAL A 72 1.01 2.92 -2.15
CA VAL A 72 0.50 1.58 -1.84
C VAL A 72 1.07 0.52 -2.76
N TYR A 73 1.27 -0.69 -2.22
CA TYR A 73 1.67 -1.87 -2.99
C TYR A 73 0.91 -3.12 -2.57
N PRO A 74 0.68 -4.08 -3.48
CA PRO A 74 -0.10 -5.27 -3.17
C PRO A 74 0.65 -6.16 -2.18
N VAL A 75 -0.12 -6.76 -1.26
CA VAL A 75 0.36 -7.75 -0.29
C VAL A 75 -0.50 -8.99 -0.36
N ASP A 76 0.15 -10.15 -0.47
CA ASP A 76 -0.49 -11.44 -0.30
C ASP A 76 -0.27 -11.91 1.14
N THR A 77 -1.33 -11.83 1.95
CA THR A 77 -1.34 -12.28 3.34
C THR A 77 -2.73 -12.79 3.72
N ASP A 78 -2.76 -13.80 4.57
CA ASP A 78 -3.95 -14.33 5.25
C ASP A 78 -4.20 -13.67 6.61
N ASP A 79 -3.14 -13.09 7.20
CA ASP A 79 -3.20 -12.31 8.43
C ASP A 79 -2.62 -10.89 8.22
N PRO A 80 -3.47 -9.86 8.04
CA PRO A 80 -3.00 -8.50 7.82
C PRO A 80 -2.32 -7.88 9.05
N HIS A 81 -2.77 -8.23 10.25
CA HIS A 81 -2.23 -7.68 11.50
C HIS A 81 -0.83 -8.24 11.77
N ALA A 82 -0.65 -9.56 11.64
CA ALA A 82 0.65 -10.19 11.77
C ALA A 82 1.61 -9.76 10.64
N TRP A 83 1.10 -9.44 9.45
CA TRP A 83 1.91 -8.83 8.39
C TRP A 83 2.41 -7.45 8.79
N LEU A 84 1.52 -6.57 9.29
CA LEU A 84 1.90 -5.22 9.69
C LEU A 84 2.90 -5.24 10.85
N ALA A 85 2.72 -6.13 11.83
CA ALA A 85 3.63 -6.26 12.98
C ALA A 85 5.08 -6.63 12.58
N ARG A 86 5.26 -7.41 11.51
CA ARG A 86 6.60 -7.83 11.01
C ARG A 86 7.18 -6.92 9.93
N ALA A 87 6.33 -6.12 9.28
CA ALA A 87 6.72 -5.28 8.17
C ALA A 87 7.76 -4.22 8.57
N ARG A 88 8.55 -3.79 7.60
CA ARG A 88 9.46 -2.65 7.71
C ARG A 88 9.22 -1.74 6.50
N PRO A 89 9.40 -0.42 6.64
CA PRO A 89 9.35 0.49 5.52
C PRO A 89 10.28 0.01 4.40
N VAL A 90 9.80 0.04 3.16
CA VAL A 90 10.52 -0.58 2.04
C VAL A 90 11.66 0.32 1.52
N LEU A 91 11.69 1.60 1.90
CA LEU A 91 12.62 2.63 1.37
C LEU A 91 13.17 3.59 2.43
#